data_AF-A0A4P6LZP6-F1
#
_entry.id   AF-A0A4P6LZP6-F1
#
_cell.length_a   1.000
_cell.length_b   1.000
_cell.length_c   1.000
_cell.angle_alpha   90.00
_cell.angle_beta   90.00
_cell.angle_gamma   90.00
#
_symmetry.space_group_name_H-M   'P 1'
#
loop_
_entity.id
_entity.type
_entity.pdbx_description
1 polymer ?
#
loop_
_entity_poly.entity_id
_entity_poly.type
_entity_poly.pdbx_seq_one_letter_code
_entity_poly.pdbx_strand_id
1 'polypeptide(L)'
;MISEILKNISLHVFDGAFDNTFYKVFLDVYHKHKMELTVLISEEHRTHFIESIKNEIFPMFTKLYKLDESDMRMNYVMTIYFSGVFSALGKWIENPENMSEEQILLGFTSSVTNYIFYC
;
A
#
# COMPACT_ATOMS: atom_id res chain seq x y z
N MET A 1 11.64 5.17 8.02
CA MET A 1 11.13 4.44 6.85
C MET A 1 9.62 4.53 6.72
N ILE A 2 8.80 3.98 7.65
CA ILE A 2 7.34 4.20 7.64
C ILE A 2 7.01 5.70 7.64
N SER A 3 7.69 6.48 8.49
CA SER A 3 7.58 7.96 8.49
C SER A 3 7.97 8.63 7.17
N GLU A 4 8.89 8.04 6.39
CA GLU A 4 9.29 8.54 5.07
C GLU A 4 8.25 8.20 4.01
N ILE A 5 7.73 6.97 4.03
CA ILE A 5 6.59 6.52 3.22
C ILE A 5 5.40 7.46 3.47
N LEU A 6 5.02 7.70 4.72
CA LEU A 6 3.89 8.55 5.09
C LEU A 6 4.10 10.02 4.73
N LYS A 7 5.30 10.55 4.94
CA LYS A 7 5.64 11.91 4.53
C LYS A 7 5.51 12.08 3.02
N ASN A 8 6.04 11.14 2.24
CA ASN A 8 5.98 11.23 0.79
C ASN A 8 4.57 10.99 0.25
N ILE A 9 3.80 10.05 0.83
CA ILE A 9 2.38 9.85 0.49
C ILE A 9 1.59 11.14 0.78
N SER A 10 1.68 11.69 1.99
CA SER A 10 0.92 12.89 2.38
C SER A 10 1.24 14.12 1.53
N LEU A 11 2.45 14.23 0.97
CA LEU A 11 2.84 15.30 0.05
C LEU A 11 2.24 15.16 -1.35
N HIS A 12 1.80 13.96 -1.75
CA HIS A 12 1.44 13.65 -3.14
C HIS A 12 -0.01 13.13 -3.30
N VAL A 13 -0.80 13.07 -2.23
CA VAL A 13 -2.15 12.48 -2.18
C VAL A 13 -3.29 13.43 -2.59
N PHE A 14 -2.98 14.62 -3.09
CA PHE A 14 -4.00 15.66 -3.30
C PHE A 14 -4.97 15.45 -4.49
N ASP A 15 -4.71 14.50 -5.42
CA ASP A 15 -5.39 14.47 -6.72
C ASP A 15 -6.26 13.23 -7.03
N GLY A 16 -6.72 12.47 -6.03
CA GLY A 16 -7.61 11.32 -6.29
C GLY A 16 -6.95 10.13 -7.00
N ALA A 17 -5.63 10.21 -7.25
CA ALA A 17 -4.79 9.14 -7.75
C ALA A 17 -3.97 8.49 -6.61
N PHE A 18 -4.58 8.35 -5.43
CA PHE A 18 -3.93 7.88 -4.20
C PHE A 18 -3.09 6.62 -4.42
N ASP A 19 -3.63 5.65 -5.15
CA ASP A 19 -2.99 4.35 -5.35
C ASP A 19 -1.71 4.47 -6.18
N ASN A 20 -1.79 5.13 -7.34
CA ASN A 20 -0.63 5.39 -8.19
C ASN A 20 0.49 6.10 -7.43
N THR A 21 0.12 7.10 -6.63
CA THR A 21 1.06 7.85 -5.79
C THR A 21 1.66 6.96 -4.70
N PHE A 22 0.82 6.23 -3.98
CA PHE A 22 1.23 5.34 -2.89
C PHE A 22 2.26 4.34 -3.40
N TYR A 23 2.00 3.70 -4.54
CA TYR A 23 2.90 2.68 -5.07
C TYR A 23 4.20 3.23 -5.61
N LYS A 24 4.18 4.38 -6.28
CA LYS A 24 5.41 5.05 -6.72
C LYS A 24 6.28 5.43 -5.51
N VAL A 25 5.68 6.02 -4.49
CA VAL A 25 6.38 6.36 -3.24
C VAL A 25 6.92 5.11 -2.56
N PHE A 26 6.14 4.02 -2.53
CA PHE A 26 6.60 2.76 -1.95
C PHE A 26 7.81 2.20 -2.69
N LEU A 27 7.80 2.19 -4.03
CA LEU A 27 8.95 1.74 -4.83
C LEU A 27 10.17 2.64 -4.63
N ASP A 28 10.00 3.96 -4.55
CA ASP A 28 11.10 4.87 -4.27
C ASP A 28 11.75 4.61 -2.91
N VAL A 29 10.95 4.29 -1.89
CA VAL A 29 11.45 3.90 -0.57
C VAL A 29 12.08 2.50 -0.62
N TYR A 30 11.52 1.57 -1.39
CA TYR A 30 12.11 0.26 -1.64
C TYR A 30 13.50 0.35 -2.25
N HIS A 31 13.69 1.18 -3.28
CA HIS A 31 14.99 1.37 -3.91
C HIS A 31 16.05 1.93 -2.95
N LYS A 32 15.62 2.75 -1.98
CA LYS A 32 16.51 3.35 -0.97
C LYS A 32 16.80 2.44 0.22
N HIS A 33 15.84 1.63 0.64
CA HIS A 33 15.87 0.85 1.89
C HIS A 33 15.54 -0.63 1.64
N LYS A 34 16.02 -1.19 0.53
CA LYS A 34 15.65 -2.52 0.03
C LYS A 34 15.83 -3.62 1.09
N MET A 35 16.96 -3.61 1.80
CA MET A 35 17.25 -4.65 2.80
C MET A 35 16.29 -4.56 3.99
N GLU A 36 16.07 -3.35 4.51
CA GLU A 36 15.18 -3.09 5.63
C GLU A 36 13.73 -3.44 5.28
N LEU A 37 13.27 -3.06 4.09
CA LEU A 37 11.93 -3.40 3.61
C LEU A 37 11.76 -4.90 3.43
N THR A 38 12.77 -5.60 2.89
CA THR A 38 12.72 -7.06 2.75
C THR A 38 12.53 -7.76 4.09
N VAL A 39 13.20 -7.28 5.15
CA VAL A 39 13.00 -7.80 6.51
C VAL A 39 11.58 -7.50 7.01
N LEU A 40 11.07 -6.27 6.86
CA LEU A 40 9.75 -5.90 7.37
C LEU A 40 8.58 -6.59 6.67
N ILE A 41 8.72 -6.93 5.39
CA ILE A 41 7.68 -7.63 4.62
C ILE A 41 7.84 -9.16 4.66
N SER A 42 8.89 -9.67 5.28
CA SER A 42 9.07 -11.12 5.51
C SER A 42 7.91 -11.67 6.34
N GLU A 43 7.63 -12.97 6.21
CA GLU A 43 6.47 -13.59 6.86
C GLU A 43 6.37 -13.32 8.36
N GLU A 44 7.51 -13.23 9.05
CA GLU A 44 7.60 -13.00 10.48
C GLU A 44 7.12 -11.59 10.91
N HIS A 45 7.38 -10.58 10.08
CA HIS A 45 7.13 -9.17 10.43
C HIS A 45 6.00 -8.52 9.64
N ARG A 46 5.57 -9.16 8.55
CA ARG A 46 4.59 -8.65 7.57
C ARG A 46 3.29 -8.18 8.20
N THR A 47 2.70 -8.96 9.10
CA THR A 47 1.40 -8.60 9.73
C THR A 47 1.50 -7.28 10.48
N HIS A 48 2.52 -7.13 11.33
CA HIS A 48 2.71 -5.92 12.13
C HIS A 48 3.04 -4.70 11.26
N PHE A 49 3.82 -4.91 10.20
CA PHE A 49 4.16 -3.86 9.24
C PHE A 49 2.91 -3.38 8.48
N ILE A 50 2.08 -4.31 7.99
CA ILE A 50 0.81 -3.99 7.30
C ILE A 50 -0.13 -3.22 8.23
N GLU A 51 -0.30 -3.65 9.47
CA GLU A 51 -1.14 -2.94 10.44
C GLU A 51 -0.64 -1.52 10.71
N SER A 52 0.67 -1.35 10.86
CA SER A 52 1.30 -0.04 11.09
C SER A 52 1.06 0.91 9.91
N ILE A 53 1.26 0.43 8.68
CA ILE A 53 0.98 1.23 7.47
C ILE A 53 -0.51 1.52 7.34
N LYS A 54 -1.39 0.54 7.59
CA LYS A 54 -2.84 0.72 7.51
C LYS A 54 -3.31 1.80 8.47
N ASN A 55 -2.91 1.75 9.74
CA ASN A 55 -3.36 2.69 10.76
C ASN A 55 -2.99 4.14 10.44
N GLU A 56 -1.87 4.33 9.74
CA GLU A 56 -1.38 5.65 9.36
C GLU A 56 -2.02 6.16 8.05
N ILE A 57 -2.30 5.27 7.10
CA ILE A 57 -2.88 5.64 5.79
C ILE A 57 -4.39 5.75 5.84
N PHE A 58 -5.05 4.92 6.64
CA PHE A 58 -6.51 4.83 6.70
C PHE A 58 -7.18 6.19 6.96
N PRO A 59 -6.72 7.04 7.89
CA PRO A 59 -7.29 8.37 8.09
C PRO A 59 -7.12 9.32 6.89
N MET A 60 -6.02 9.17 6.13
CA MET A 60 -5.84 9.94 4.89
C MET A 60 -6.85 9.49 3.82
N PHE A 61 -7.07 8.18 3.75
CA PHE A 61 -7.99 7.54 2.81
C PHE A 61 -9.45 7.92 3.10
N THR A 62 -9.88 7.85 4.37
CA THR A 62 -11.23 8.23 4.79
C THR A 62 -11.51 9.70 4.47
N LYS A 63 -10.53 10.58 4.73
CA LYS A 63 -10.63 12.00 4.41
C LYS A 63 -10.69 12.28 2.91
N LEU A 64 -9.84 11.63 2.10
CA LEU A 64 -9.77 11.86 0.66
C LEU A 64 -11.06 11.44 -0.05
N TYR A 65 -11.60 10.28 0.32
CA TYR A 65 -12.80 9.71 -0.31
C TYR A 65 -14.09 10.05 0.44
N LYS A 66 -14.03 10.90 1.48
CA LYS A 66 -15.18 11.30 2.33
C LYS A 66 -15.95 10.11 2.88
N LEU A 67 -15.22 9.11 3.34
CA LEU A 67 -15.77 7.88 3.89
C LEU A 67 -16.13 8.07 5.35
N ASP A 68 -17.18 7.39 5.79
CA ASP A 68 -17.59 7.37 7.19
C ASP A 68 -16.60 6.51 8.00
N GLU A 69 -15.87 7.13 8.92
CA GLU A 69 -14.91 6.44 9.78
C GLU A 69 -15.56 5.43 10.73
N SER A 70 -16.87 5.57 10.98
CA SER A 70 -17.66 4.62 11.76
C SER A 70 -18.11 3.41 10.95
N ASP A 71 -17.97 3.44 9.61
CA ASP A 71 -18.30 2.31 8.75
C ASP A 71 -17.22 1.23 8.82
N MET A 72 -17.47 0.21 9.65
CA MET A 72 -16.57 -0.94 9.83
C MET A 72 -16.27 -1.66 8.51
N ARG A 73 -17.17 -1.61 7.51
CA ARG A 73 -16.96 -2.27 6.21
C ARG A 73 -15.71 -1.72 5.54
N MET A 74 -15.44 -0.43 5.69
CA MET A 74 -14.26 0.19 5.09
C MET A 74 -12.96 -0.32 5.73
N ASN A 75 -12.96 -0.57 7.04
CA ASN A 75 -11.80 -1.16 7.71
C ASN A 75 -11.53 -2.59 7.19
N TYR A 76 -12.57 -3.38 6.92
CA TYR A 76 -12.43 -4.69 6.29
C TYR A 76 -11.88 -4.59 4.86
N VAL A 77 -12.46 -3.74 4.01
CA VAL A 77 -12.01 -3.54 2.63
C VAL A 77 -10.54 -3.12 2.59
N MET A 78 -10.14 -2.14 3.41
CA MET A 78 -8.76 -1.67 3.46
C MET A 78 -7.80 -2.72 4.02
N THR A 79 -8.24 -3.54 4.97
CA THR A 79 -7.44 -4.66 5.48
C THR A 79 -7.20 -5.71 4.40
N ILE A 80 -8.24 -6.09 3.64
CA ILE A 80 -8.13 -7.04 2.52
C ILE A 80 -7.20 -6.47 1.44
N TYR A 81 -7.41 -5.21 1.07
CA TYR A 81 -6.62 -4.51 0.06
C TYR A 81 -5.12 -4.49 0.41
N PHE A 82 -4.75 -3.93 1.56
CA PHE A 82 -3.34 -3.84 1.95
C PHE A 82 -2.72 -5.24 2.14
N SER A 83 -3.47 -6.20 2.67
CA SER A 83 -2.98 -7.57 2.81
C SER A 83 -2.63 -8.19 1.47
N GLY A 84 -3.48 -8.03 0.45
CA GLY A 84 -3.23 -8.54 -0.90
C GLY A 84 -2.02 -7.87 -1.55
N VAL A 85 -1.93 -6.55 -1.45
CA VAL A 85 -0.85 -5.73 -1.98
C VAL A 85 0.49 -6.11 -1.38
N PHE A 86 0.60 -6.09 -0.05
CA PHE A 86 1.88 -6.37 0.63
C PHE A 86 2.29 -7.84 0.49
N SER A 87 1.34 -8.77 0.36
CA SER A 87 1.65 -10.17 0.07
C SER A 87 2.25 -10.34 -1.33
N ALA A 88 1.70 -9.66 -2.33
CA ALA A 88 2.24 -9.67 -3.70
C ALA A 88 3.60 -8.96 -3.78
N LEU A 89 3.76 -7.83 -3.09
CA LEU A 89 5.06 -7.15 -2.95
C LEU A 89 6.11 -8.05 -2.31
N GLY A 90 5.76 -8.76 -1.23
CA GLY A 90 6.67 -9.71 -0.57
C GLY A 90 7.17 -10.78 -1.53
N LYS A 91 6.25 -11.43 -2.26
CA LYS A 91 6.60 -12.45 -3.27
C LYS A 91 7.47 -11.90 -4.40
N TRP A 92 7.21 -10.68 -4.83
CA TRP A 92 8.02 -10.03 -5.85
C TRP A 92 9.41 -9.71 -5.37
N ILE A 93 9.55 -9.21 -4.14
CA ILE A 93 10.85 -8.84 -3.59
C ILE A 93 11.77 -10.07 -3.44
N GLU A 94 11.18 -11.24 -3.19
CA GLU A 94 11.89 -12.52 -3.22
C GLU A 94 12.35 -12.94 -4.63
N ASN A 95 11.65 -12.55 -5.69
CA ASN A 95 11.93 -12.96 -7.07
C ASN A 95 11.65 -11.82 -8.09
N PRO A 96 12.41 -10.71 -8.03
CA PRO A 96 12.11 -9.49 -8.80
C PRO A 96 12.25 -9.68 -10.32
N GLU A 97 12.96 -10.71 -10.77
CA GLU A 97 13.13 -11.07 -12.19
C GLU A 97 11.88 -11.67 -12.83
N ASN A 98 10.94 -12.18 -12.03
CA ASN A 98 9.72 -12.82 -12.55
C ASN A 98 8.69 -11.81 -13.08
N MET A 99 8.76 -10.56 -12.62
CA MET A 99 7.82 -9.51 -12.99
C MET A 99 8.49 -8.14 -12.86
N SER A 100 8.39 -7.30 -13.89
CA SER A 100 8.92 -5.93 -13.82
C SER A 100 8.14 -5.07 -12.82
N GLU A 101 8.78 -4.01 -12.32
CA GLU A 101 8.14 -3.02 -11.44
C GLU A 101 6.87 -2.43 -12.05
N GLU A 102 6.90 -2.10 -13.35
CA GLU A 102 5.73 -1.57 -14.08
C GLU A 102 4.57 -2.58 -14.11
N GLN A 103 4.85 -3.87 -14.32
CA GLN A 103 3.81 -4.90 -14.34
C GLN A 103 3.16 -5.07 -12.96
N ILE A 104 3.93 -4.92 -11.88
CA ILE A 104 3.40 -4.95 -10.52
C ILE A 104 2.57 -3.73 -10.18
N LEU A 105 3.05 -2.55 -10.55
CA LEU A 105 2.31 -1.29 -10.40
C LEU A 105 0.95 -1.35 -11.11
N LEU A 106 0.94 -1.88 -12.34
CA LEU A 106 -0.29 -2.11 -13.10
C LEU A 106 -1.22 -3.10 -12.39
N GLY A 107 -0.68 -4.19 -11.84
CA GLY A 107 -1.46 -5.16 -11.06
C GLY A 107 -2.15 -4.55 -9.84
N PHE A 108 -1.48 -3.63 -9.13
CA PHE A 108 -2.04 -2.99 -7.95
C PHE A 108 -3.03 -1.87 -8.23
N THR A 109 -2.79 -1.10 -9.27
CA THR A 109 -3.67 0.01 -9.65
C THR A 109 -4.99 -0.49 -10.23
N SER A 110 -4.96 -1.65 -10.90
CA SER A 110 -6.14 -2.35 -11.42
C SER A 110 -7.01 -2.99 -10.31
N SER A 111 -6.44 -3.32 -9.15
CA SER A 111 -7.15 -4.00 -8.07
C SER A 111 -7.93 -3.04 -7.18
N VAL A 112 -7.43 -1.83 -6.96
CA VAL A 112 -8.10 -0.83 -6.10
C VAL A 112 -9.43 -0.37 -6.67
N THR A 113 -9.43 -0.04 -7.96
CA THR A 113 -10.61 0.46 -8.63
C THR A 113 -11.73 -0.59 -8.65
N ASN A 114 -11.36 -1.87 -8.71
CA ASN A 114 -12.34 -2.97 -8.66
C ASN A 114 -12.87 -3.26 -7.26
N TYR A 115 -12.07 -3.08 -6.20
CA TYR A 115 -12.52 -3.38 -4.83
C TYR A 115 -13.28 -2.23 -4.16
N ILE A 116 -12.97 -0.97 -4.48
CA ILE A 116 -13.57 0.20 -3.82
C ILE A 116 -14.87 0.64 -4.49
N PHE A 117 -15.02 0.47 -5.81
CA PHE A 117 -16.21 0.95 -6.53
C PHE A 117 -17.33 -0.10 -6.69
N TYR A 118 -17.08 -1.36 -6.30
CA TYR A 118 -18.08 -2.45 -6.39
C TYR A 118 -18.54 -2.97 -5.02
N CYS A 119 -18.17 -2.32 -3.92
CA CYS A 119 -18.72 -2.52 -2.57
C CYS A 119 -19.54 -1.29 -2.16
#